data_AF-A0A814W882-F1
#
_entry.id   AF-A0A814W882-F1
#
_cell.length_a   1.000
_cell.length_b   1.000
_cell.length_c   1.000
_cell.angle_alpha   90.00
_cell.angle_beta   90.00
_cell.angle_gamma   90.00
#
_symmetry.space_group_name_H-M   'P 1'
#
loop_
_entity.id
_entity.type
_entity.pdbx_description
1 polymer ?
#
loop_
_entity_poly.entity_id
_entity_poly.type
_entity_poly.pdbx_seq_one_letter_code
_entity_poly.pdbx_strand_id
1 'polypeptide(L)'
;MLLSEWRKVLAFLFRSINFTRYWLRRYIPVTKRFFKESPATWIMKQADEMIEKRKQIGHTGRTDLLQLMLASMSDEDFIQDRPASFEKIGDTEVETPLVRKITKHEISANIFLFMIAGYETTSTALSYATYILATHPEEQRKLQEHIDAHFDPETEHSMPTYENVLEMDYLDMFIRETLRMFPIVPAAINRESTEEFCIENFGIVPKGTLITIDIYNLHFNPDLWGRLDPQEFHPERFATKRHPMAWIPFGAGSRNCVGMRFALLEMKMLLVRLLKTYSLIDCGEKTHKPFEQLQETFVITPSELCVRLQRRDEQHESGTPSRGSGCGVKLKELENDFKRIEYQDSFCIFRSYMGYVSATLFNYSFVLQAVYRYILIMYPMHLFWQSAKFQTFFIAFIWILGFTYPLAFIFTGDIIYDVNNQVCQIPLQLSFPVVYIAILGAIFPILLIMLIYFKLVRYVHKMSKRIIPLNTLFRARRELKMVRRTVILISILITVTFPYVIFMFMSFFKRHPKSYFRIADAFSDLSLFLVIITLFQFTEPLKTSVMKRVNGRVNMVTT
;
A
#
# COMPACT_ATOMS: atom_id res chain seq x y z
N MET A 1 -8.84 1.09 44.57
CA MET A 1 -7.80 0.05 44.42
C MET A 1 -7.46 -0.25 42.95
N LEU A 2 -8.43 -0.35 42.02
CA LEU A 2 -8.16 -0.47 40.57
C LEU A 2 -7.54 0.80 39.95
N LEU A 3 -8.03 1.99 40.30
CA LEU A 3 -7.52 3.28 39.78
C LEU A 3 -6.06 3.59 40.16
N SER A 4 -5.59 3.11 41.32
CA SER A 4 -4.20 3.31 41.76
C SER A 4 -3.20 2.45 41.00
N GLU A 5 -3.64 1.30 40.47
CA GLU A 5 -2.83 0.43 39.63
C GLU A 5 -2.76 1.00 38.19
N TRP A 6 -3.86 1.56 37.68
CA TRP A 6 -3.89 2.25 36.38
C TRP A 6 -2.95 3.46 36.30
N ARG A 7 -2.87 4.28 37.36
CA ARG A 7 -1.92 5.41 37.41
C ARG A 7 -0.45 4.97 37.37
N LYS A 8 -0.11 3.83 37.98
CA LYS A 8 1.25 3.28 37.97
C LYS A 8 1.64 2.74 36.59
N VAL A 9 0.67 2.15 35.87
CA VAL A 9 0.85 1.68 34.49
C VAL A 9 1.07 2.85 33.53
N LEU A 10 0.26 3.92 33.63
CA LEU A 10 0.41 5.14 32.81
C LEU A 10 1.73 5.89 33.03
N ALA A 11 2.16 6.04 34.29
CA ALA A 11 3.45 6.68 34.61
C ALA A 11 4.66 5.87 34.10
N PHE A 12 4.53 4.55 34.00
CA PHE A 12 5.56 3.66 33.48
C PHE A 12 5.58 3.61 31.94
N LEU A 13 4.42 3.69 31.28
CA LEU A 13 4.32 3.89 29.84
C LEU A 13 5.04 5.19 29.42
N PHE A 14 4.91 6.27 30.20
CA PHE A 14 5.65 7.51 29.95
C PHE A 14 7.16 7.40 30.15
N ARG A 15 7.64 6.60 31.13
CA ARG A 15 9.08 6.38 31.36
C ARG A 15 9.74 5.44 30.34
N SER A 16 8.99 4.46 29.83
CA SER A 16 9.47 3.51 28.82
C SER A 16 9.66 4.16 27.44
N ILE A 17 8.95 5.26 27.14
CA ILE A 17 9.15 6.09 25.94
C ILE A 17 10.62 6.55 25.78
N ASN A 18 11.31 6.88 26.88
CA ASN A 18 12.72 7.30 26.84
C ASN A 18 13.70 6.14 26.61
N PHE A 19 13.36 4.93 27.09
CA PHE A 19 14.14 3.71 26.85
C PHE A 19 13.98 3.25 25.38
N THR A 20 12.77 3.32 24.83
CA THR A 20 12.54 3.14 23.40
C THR A 20 13.26 4.21 22.57
N ARG A 21 13.33 5.47 23.02
CA ARG A 21 14.08 6.54 22.30
C ARG A 21 15.57 6.24 22.15
N TYR A 22 16.20 5.66 23.19
CA TYR A 22 17.61 5.24 23.18
C TYR A 22 17.84 4.01 22.29
N TRP A 23 16.94 3.02 22.34
CA TRP A 23 17.01 1.81 21.51
C TRP A 23 16.71 2.10 20.04
N LEU A 24 15.71 2.93 19.74
CA LEU A 24 15.43 3.45 18.40
C LEU A 24 16.67 4.15 17.83
N ARG A 25 17.33 5.05 18.58
CA ARG A 25 18.52 5.77 18.09
C ARG A 25 19.70 4.86 17.70
N ARG A 26 19.79 3.67 18.29
CA ARG A 26 20.86 2.69 18.04
C ARG A 26 20.49 1.62 16.99
N TYR A 27 19.20 1.34 16.81
CA TYR A 27 18.70 0.42 15.78
C TYR A 27 18.27 1.11 14.49
N ILE A 28 18.06 2.42 14.47
CA ILE A 28 17.75 3.21 13.25
C ILE A 28 18.71 2.93 12.07
N PRO A 29 20.04 2.78 12.25
CA PRO A 29 20.94 2.45 11.15
C PRO A 29 20.75 1.02 10.61
N VAL A 30 20.36 0.08 11.48
CA VAL A 30 20.08 -1.32 11.13
C VAL A 30 18.71 -1.40 10.45
N THR A 31 17.68 -0.78 11.00
CA THR A 31 16.34 -0.72 10.41
C THR A 31 16.32 0.02 9.06
N LYS A 32 17.19 1.01 8.83
CA LYS A 32 17.37 1.64 7.51
C LYS A 32 17.80 0.66 6.40
N ARG A 33 18.37 -0.49 6.76
CA ARG A 33 18.71 -1.59 5.85
C ARG A 33 17.57 -2.61 5.67
N PHE A 34 16.55 -2.57 6.54
CA PHE A 34 15.43 -3.53 6.63
C PHE A 34 14.07 -2.96 6.22
N PHE A 35 13.87 -1.65 6.26
CA PHE A 35 12.77 -1.00 5.55
C PHE A 35 13.18 -0.93 4.08
N LYS A 36 12.59 -1.77 3.21
CA LYS A 36 12.58 -1.47 1.77
C LYS A 36 12.11 -0.03 1.64
N GLU A 37 12.94 0.82 1.04
CA GLU A 37 12.56 2.20 0.75
C GLU A 37 11.21 2.14 0.02
N SER A 38 10.20 2.84 0.55
CA SER A 38 8.95 3.03 -0.18
C SER A 38 9.26 3.53 -1.60
N PRO A 39 8.46 3.20 -2.62
CA PRO A 39 8.70 3.69 -3.99
C PRO A 39 8.91 5.21 -4.03
N ALA A 40 8.18 5.96 -3.21
CA ALA A 40 8.36 7.40 -3.08
C ALA A 40 9.73 7.81 -2.52
N THR A 41 10.16 7.18 -1.43
CA THR A 41 11.50 7.45 -0.87
C THR A 41 12.63 7.01 -1.80
N TRP A 42 12.43 5.92 -2.54
CA TRP A 42 13.39 5.46 -3.54
C TRP A 42 13.50 6.47 -4.69
N ILE A 43 12.36 6.92 -5.25
CA ILE A 43 12.34 7.96 -6.30
C ILE A 43 13.04 9.24 -5.82
N MET A 44 12.68 9.74 -4.64
CA MET A 44 13.28 10.97 -4.10
C MET A 44 14.79 10.83 -3.94
N LYS A 45 15.26 9.67 -3.46
CA LYS A 45 16.69 9.38 -3.36
C LYS A 45 17.37 9.30 -4.72
N GLN A 46 16.74 8.68 -5.72
CA GLN A 46 17.28 8.66 -7.08
C GLN A 46 17.33 10.06 -7.70
N ALA A 47 16.35 10.91 -7.43
CA ALA A 47 16.34 12.31 -7.84
C ALA A 47 17.52 13.08 -7.20
N ASP A 48 17.73 12.91 -5.88
CA ASP A 48 18.86 13.52 -5.17
C ASP A 48 20.21 13.05 -5.71
N GLU A 49 20.37 11.74 -5.93
CA GLU A 49 21.59 11.16 -6.52
C GLU A 49 21.87 11.70 -7.93
N MET A 50 20.81 11.89 -8.73
CA MET A 50 20.93 12.46 -10.08
C MET A 50 21.32 13.94 -10.05
N ILE A 51 20.75 14.72 -9.13
CA ILE A 51 21.09 16.13 -8.92
C ILE A 51 22.58 16.26 -8.57
N GLU A 52 23.07 15.47 -7.60
CA GLU A 52 24.47 15.50 -7.19
C GLU A 52 25.42 15.11 -8.33
N LYS A 53 25.10 14.04 -9.08
CA LYS A 53 25.89 13.63 -10.25
C LYS A 53 25.99 14.73 -11.30
N ARG A 54 24.90 15.43 -11.59
CA ARG A 54 24.89 16.54 -12.58
C ARG A 54 25.64 17.76 -12.11
N LYS A 55 25.63 18.06 -10.81
CA LYS A 55 26.47 19.12 -10.23
C LYS A 55 27.96 18.82 -10.37
N GLN A 56 28.36 17.55 -10.23
CA GLN A 56 29.76 17.14 -10.32
C GLN A 56 30.29 17.06 -11.76
N ILE A 57 29.52 16.46 -12.67
CA ILE A 57 29.95 16.16 -14.04
C ILE A 57 29.70 17.34 -14.99
N GLY A 58 28.75 18.23 -14.65
CA GLY A 58 28.22 19.23 -15.57
C GLY A 58 27.21 18.65 -16.55
N HIS A 59 26.54 19.51 -17.33
CA HIS A 59 25.57 19.10 -18.33
C HIS A 59 26.27 18.60 -19.60
N THR A 60 26.16 17.30 -19.90
CA THR A 60 26.85 16.66 -21.05
C THR A 60 25.88 16.07 -22.09
N GLY A 61 24.57 16.25 -21.92
CA GLY A 61 23.54 15.58 -22.72
C GLY A 61 22.44 16.52 -23.23
N ARG A 62 21.30 15.94 -23.63
CA ARG A 62 20.11 16.71 -24.04
C ARG A 62 19.53 17.47 -22.84
N THR A 63 19.14 18.72 -23.04
CA THR A 63 18.44 19.52 -22.01
C THR A 63 17.08 18.90 -21.69
N ASP A 64 16.86 18.58 -20.42
CA ASP A 64 15.62 18.02 -19.89
C ASP A 64 15.11 18.87 -18.72
N LEU A 65 13.96 18.49 -18.17
CA LEU A 65 13.29 19.24 -17.11
C LEU A 65 14.17 19.40 -15.85
N LEU A 66 14.95 18.38 -15.48
CA LEU A 66 15.88 18.47 -14.35
C LEU A 66 16.98 19.50 -14.64
N GLN A 67 17.50 19.55 -15.87
CA GLN A 67 18.50 20.54 -16.25
C GLN A 67 17.94 21.97 -16.18
N LEU A 68 16.70 22.19 -16.63
CA LEU A 68 16.04 23.49 -16.56
C LEU A 68 15.82 23.94 -15.09
N MET A 69 15.44 23.01 -14.21
CA MET A 69 15.30 23.28 -12.79
C MET A 69 16.65 23.59 -12.11
N LEU A 70 17.72 22.86 -12.47
CA LEU A 70 19.07 23.13 -11.97
C LEU A 70 19.61 24.49 -12.44
N ALA A 71 19.32 24.89 -13.68
CA ALA A 71 19.68 26.22 -14.18
C ALA A 71 18.95 27.35 -13.43
N SER A 72 17.79 27.04 -12.84
CA SER A 72 16.99 27.96 -12.04
C SER A 72 17.33 27.92 -10.54
N MET A 73 18.30 27.08 -10.14
CA MET A 73 18.74 26.90 -8.76
C MET A 73 19.74 27.99 -8.34
N SER A 74 19.74 28.40 -7.07
CA SER A 74 20.90 29.06 -6.44
C SER A 74 21.62 28.13 -5.49
N ASP A 75 22.94 28.31 -5.36
CA ASP A 75 23.78 27.64 -4.36
C ASP A 75 23.65 28.22 -2.94
N GLU A 76 22.83 29.25 -2.80
CA GLU A 76 22.58 29.98 -1.58
C GLU A 76 21.18 29.62 -1.06
N ASP A 77 21.10 29.02 0.14
CA ASP A 77 19.87 28.82 0.94
C ASP A 77 19.31 30.18 1.43
N PHE A 78 19.24 31.18 0.55
CA PHE A 78 18.76 32.51 0.86
C PHE A 78 17.23 32.54 0.82
N ILE A 79 16.62 32.09 1.92
CA ILE A 79 15.35 32.66 2.35
C ILE A 79 15.67 33.97 3.07
N GLN A 80 15.87 35.03 2.30
CA GLN A 80 15.61 36.37 2.81
C GLN A 80 14.80 37.10 1.75
N ASP A 81 13.64 37.59 2.17
CA ASP A 81 12.92 38.68 1.52
C ASP A 81 13.92 39.79 1.18
N ARG A 82 14.49 39.75 -0.03
CA ARG A 82 15.05 40.98 -0.59
C ARG A 82 13.85 41.84 -0.96
N PRO A 83 13.78 43.11 -0.54
CA PRO A 83 12.91 44.05 -1.22
C PRO A 83 13.31 44.07 -2.71
N ALA A 84 12.34 44.32 -3.58
CA ALA A 84 12.51 44.28 -5.04
C ALA A 84 13.83 44.95 -5.48
N SER A 85 14.60 44.25 -6.32
CA SER A 85 15.78 44.83 -6.93
C SER A 85 15.34 45.79 -8.03
N PHE A 86 15.78 47.04 -7.97
CA PHE A 86 15.58 48.01 -9.04
C PHE A 86 16.79 47.96 -9.97
N GLU A 87 16.55 47.71 -11.26
CA GLU A 87 17.57 47.92 -12.29
C GLU A 87 17.41 49.33 -12.86
N LYS A 88 18.50 50.11 -12.87
CA LYS A 88 18.53 51.41 -13.53
C LYS A 88 18.76 51.23 -15.02
N ILE A 89 17.73 51.52 -15.81
CA ILE A 89 17.85 51.66 -17.27
C ILE A 89 17.79 53.17 -17.56
N GLY A 90 18.96 53.79 -17.71
CA GLY A 90 19.08 55.25 -17.74
C GLY A 90 18.70 55.88 -16.39
N ASP A 91 17.88 56.93 -16.40
CA ASP A 91 17.39 57.63 -15.20
C ASP A 91 16.14 56.99 -14.57
N THR A 92 15.66 55.86 -15.13
CA THR A 92 14.41 55.21 -14.67
C THR A 92 14.75 53.94 -13.89
N GLU A 93 14.27 53.86 -12.65
CA GLU A 93 14.34 52.64 -11.82
C GLU A 93 13.17 51.72 -12.19
N VAL A 94 13.49 50.56 -12.78
CA VAL A 94 12.49 49.53 -13.12
C VAL A 94 12.55 48.45 -12.05
N GLU A 95 11.41 48.19 -11.42
CA GLU A 95 11.25 47.11 -10.44
C GLU A 95 11.36 45.76 -11.16
N THR A 96 12.44 45.01 -10.90
CA THR A 96 12.57 43.65 -11.42
C THR A 96 11.81 42.69 -10.50
N PRO A 97 10.91 41.84 -11.04
CA PRO A 97 10.18 40.88 -10.22
C PRO A 97 11.17 40.00 -9.46
N LEU A 98 10.92 39.76 -8.16
CA LEU A 98 11.71 38.84 -7.36
C LEU A 98 11.73 37.45 -8.03
N VAL A 99 12.84 37.09 -8.66
CA VAL A 99 13.03 35.74 -9.18
C VAL A 99 13.40 34.85 -8.00
N ARG A 100 12.37 34.35 -7.29
CA ARG A 100 12.56 33.30 -6.29
C ARG A 100 13.20 32.10 -6.98
N LYS A 101 14.44 31.79 -6.60
CA LYS A 101 15.16 30.62 -7.09
C LYS A 101 14.64 29.35 -6.42
N ILE A 102 14.72 28.23 -7.13
CA ILE A 102 14.22 26.93 -6.65
C ILE A 102 15.29 26.24 -5.79
N THR A 103 14.90 25.74 -4.62
CA THR A 103 15.79 25.01 -3.71
C THR A 103 15.99 23.57 -4.17
N LYS A 104 17.08 22.91 -3.74
CA LYS A 104 17.30 21.48 -4.04
C LYS A 104 16.10 20.61 -3.66
N HIS A 105 15.54 20.84 -2.48
CA HIS A 105 14.39 20.08 -1.99
C HIS A 105 13.17 20.25 -2.91
N GLU A 106 12.90 21.48 -3.36
CA GLU A 106 11.83 21.74 -4.32
C GLU A 106 12.08 21.09 -5.68
N ILE A 107 13.33 21.04 -6.15
CA ILE A 107 13.69 20.31 -7.38
C ILE A 107 13.36 18.82 -7.21
N SER A 108 13.83 18.18 -6.13
CA SER A 108 13.56 16.77 -5.86
C SER A 108 12.06 16.47 -5.74
N ALA A 109 11.33 17.35 -5.03
CA ALA A 109 9.88 17.23 -4.88
C ALA A 109 9.14 17.38 -6.23
N ASN A 110 9.55 18.32 -7.08
CA ASN A 110 8.98 18.49 -8.41
C ASN A 110 9.27 17.28 -9.30
N ILE A 111 10.48 16.71 -9.28
CA ILE A 111 10.80 15.48 -10.04
C ILE A 111 9.89 14.33 -9.64
N PHE A 112 9.71 14.12 -8.32
CA PHE A 112 8.80 13.11 -7.82
C PHE A 112 7.37 13.33 -8.30
N LEU A 113 6.88 14.57 -8.20
CA LEU A 113 5.54 14.94 -8.67
C LEU A 113 5.37 14.69 -10.17
N PHE A 114 6.30 15.16 -11.00
CA PHE A 114 6.22 15.01 -12.46
C PHE A 114 6.28 13.54 -12.90
N MET A 115 7.07 12.69 -12.25
CA MET A 115 7.12 11.27 -12.60
C MET A 115 5.81 10.55 -12.27
N ILE A 116 5.23 10.78 -11.09
CA ILE A 116 3.94 10.15 -10.74
C ILE A 116 2.82 10.71 -11.61
N ALA A 117 2.75 12.03 -11.74
CA ALA A 117 1.72 12.69 -12.52
C ALA A 117 1.78 12.25 -13.99
N GLY A 118 2.97 12.18 -14.59
CA GLY A 118 3.13 11.77 -15.99
C GLY A 118 2.85 10.29 -16.24
N TYR A 119 3.21 9.42 -15.29
CA TYR A 119 3.07 7.97 -15.46
C TYR A 119 1.63 7.50 -15.22
N GLU A 120 1.08 7.79 -14.03
CA GLU A 120 -0.17 7.18 -13.59
C GLU A 120 -1.37 7.67 -14.42
N THR A 121 -1.40 8.98 -14.75
CA THR A 121 -2.55 9.52 -15.50
C THR A 121 -2.55 9.05 -16.95
N THR A 122 -1.39 9.07 -17.62
CA THR A 122 -1.30 8.73 -19.04
C THR A 122 -1.50 7.25 -19.28
N SER A 123 -0.92 6.38 -18.44
CA SER A 123 -1.14 4.94 -18.51
C SER A 123 -2.61 4.57 -18.29
N THR A 124 -3.29 5.24 -17.35
CA THR A 124 -4.73 5.02 -17.11
C THR A 124 -5.56 5.47 -18.31
N ALA A 125 -5.28 6.65 -18.88
CA ALA A 125 -5.97 7.14 -20.07
C ALA A 125 -5.79 6.20 -21.28
N LEU A 126 -4.58 5.70 -21.50
CA LEU A 126 -4.28 4.70 -22.52
C LEU A 126 -4.97 3.36 -22.28
N SER A 127 -5.15 2.96 -21.02
CA SER A 127 -5.89 1.75 -20.67
C SER A 127 -7.36 1.87 -21.09
N TYR A 128 -7.99 3.02 -20.83
CA TYR A 128 -9.34 3.28 -21.31
C TYR A 128 -9.41 3.35 -22.84
N ALA A 129 -8.45 4.03 -23.49
CA ALA A 129 -8.39 4.12 -24.94
C ALA A 129 -8.31 2.74 -25.60
N THR A 130 -7.41 1.88 -25.13
CA THR A 130 -7.24 0.52 -25.67
C THR A 130 -8.45 -0.38 -25.40
N TYR A 131 -9.11 -0.22 -24.25
CA TYR A 131 -10.39 -0.89 -23.97
C TYR A 131 -11.49 -0.47 -24.95
N ILE A 132 -11.64 0.83 -25.21
CA ILE A 132 -12.65 1.33 -26.16
C ILE A 132 -12.39 0.74 -27.54
N LEU A 133 -11.15 0.80 -28.02
CA LEU A 133 -10.79 0.24 -29.34
C LEU A 133 -11.05 -1.27 -29.43
N ALA A 134 -10.80 -2.02 -28.36
CA ALA A 134 -11.06 -3.45 -28.30
C ALA A 134 -12.57 -3.79 -28.33
N THR A 135 -13.40 -2.93 -27.73
CA THR A 135 -14.86 -3.14 -27.60
C THR A 135 -15.69 -2.47 -28.70
N HIS A 136 -15.10 -1.54 -29.45
CA HIS A 136 -15.71 -0.80 -30.57
C HIS A 136 -14.87 -1.03 -31.84
N PRO A 137 -14.95 -2.22 -32.45
CA PRO A 137 -14.12 -2.59 -33.59
C PRO A 137 -14.34 -1.69 -34.81
N GLU A 138 -15.55 -1.14 -34.99
CA GLU A 138 -15.86 -0.15 -36.02
C GLU A 138 -15.06 1.15 -35.84
N GLU A 139 -14.96 1.65 -34.60
CA GLU A 139 -14.21 2.86 -34.27
C GLU A 139 -12.70 2.62 -34.41
N GLN A 140 -12.23 1.43 -34.02
CA GLN A 140 -10.85 1.03 -34.23
C GLN A 140 -10.50 0.97 -35.71
N ARG A 141 -11.37 0.39 -36.56
CA ARG A 141 -11.13 0.32 -38.01
C ARG A 141 -11.07 1.71 -38.63
N LYS A 142 -11.99 2.61 -38.28
CA LYS A 142 -11.95 4.01 -38.74
C LYS A 142 -10.64 4.70 -38.33
N LEU A 143 -10.21 4.52 -37.08
CA LEU A 143 -8.96 5.11 -36.60
C LEU A 143 -7.74 4.52 -37.30
N GLN A 144 -7.71 3.20 -37.54
CA GLN A 144 -6.65 2.55 -38.34
C GLN A 144 -6.62 3.09 -39.77
N GLU A 145 -7.74 3.12 -40.47
CA GLU A 145 -7.86 3.68 -41.83
C GLU A 145 -7.37 5.13 -41.88
N HIS A 146 -7.73 5.94 -40.88
CA HIS A 146 -7.27 7.32 -40.77
C HIS A 146 -5.76 7.42 -40.49
N ILE A 147 -5.21 6.57 -39.63
CA ILE A 147 -3.77 6.51 -39.36
C ILE A 147 -3.02 6.11 -40.63
N ASP A 148 -3.45 5.05 -41.31
CA ASP A 148 -2.79 4.53 -42.51
C ASP A 148 -2.77 5.57 -43.63
N ALA A 149 -3.83 6.37 -43.78
CA ALA A 149 -3.88 7.47 -44.76
C ALA A 149 -2.85 8.59 -44.54
N HIS A 150 -2.23 8.67 -43.35
CA HIS A 150 -1.19 9.66 -43.02
C HIS A 150 0.24 9.14 -43.20
N PHE A 151 0.41 7.88 -43.62
CA PHE A 151 1.74 7.32 -43.91
C PHE A 151 1.77 6.83 -45.35
N ASP A 152 2.79 7.26 -46.10
CA ASP A 152 3.00 6.73 -47.45
C ASP A 152 3.34 5.23 -47.38
N PRO A 153 2.93 4.42 -48.37
CA PRO A 153 3.26 3.00 -48.44
C PRO A 153 4.77 2.72 -48.34
N GLU A 154 5.61 3.63 -48.86
CA GLU A 154 7.08 3.51 -48.78
C GLU A 154 7.62 3.80 -47.37
N THR A 155 6.84 4.49 -46.54
CA THR A 155 7.16 4.84 -45.15
C THR A 155 6.24 4.13 -44.14
N GLU A 156 5.56 3.07 -44.57
CA GLU A 156 4.60 2.32 -43.75
C GLU A 156 5.24 1.83 -42.44
N HIS A 157 6.51 1.44 -42.47
CA HIS A 157 7.29 1.03 -41.28
C HIS A 157 8.00 2.17 -40.56
N SER A 158 7.83 3.41 -40.99
CA SER A 158 8.42 4.56 -40.31
C SER A 158 7.76 4.80 -38.95
N MET A 159 8.58 5.22 -38.00
CA MET A 159 8.15 5.67 -36.69
C MET A 159 7.31 6.95 -36.83
N PRO A 160 6.22 7.10 -36.06
CA PRO A 160 5.48 8.36 -36.04
C PRO A 160 6.41 9.51 -35.63
N THR A 161 6.32 10.62 -36.34
CA THR A 161 7.00 11.88 -36.01
C THR A 161 6.09 12.77 -35.19
N TYR A 162 6.65 13.80 -34.56
CA TYR A 162 5.88 14.78 -33.79
C TYR A 162 4.87 15.52 -34.68
N GLU A 163 5.28 15.87 -35.90
CA GLU A 163 4.47 16.60 -36.86
C GLU A 163 3.28 15.76 -37.36
N ASN A 164 3.54 14.51 -37.77
CA ASN A 164 2.49 13.65 -38.34
C ASN A 164 1.35 13.39 -37.35
N VAL A 165 1.68 13.16 -36.07
CA VAL A 165 0.64 12.86 -35.06
C VAL A 165 -0.19 14.10 -34.66
N LEU A 166 0.30 15.31 -34.93
CA LEU A 166 -0.45 16.53 -34.67
C LEU A 166 -1.51 16.82 -35.73
N GLU A 167 -1.35 16.31 -36.94
CA GLU A 167 -2.27 16.53 -38.07
C GLU A 167 -3.43 15.50 -38.11
N MET A 168 -3.40 14.49 -37.23
CA MET A 168 -4.40 13.42 -37.22
C MET A 168 -5.70 13.82 -36.48
N ASP A 169 -6.60 14.51 -37.18
CA ASP A 169 -7.85 15.03 -36.60
C ASP A 169 -8.73 13.97 -35.92
N TYR A 170 -8.90 12.78 -36.54
CA TYR A 170 -9.73 11.72 -35.94
C TYR A 170 -9.12 11.16 -34.66
N LEU A 171 -7.79 11.03 -34.60
CA LEU A 171 -7.08 10.60 -33.38
C LEU A 171 -7.33 11.59 -32.24
N ASP A 172 -7.39 12.89 -32.55
CA ASP A 172 -7.69 13.94 -31.57
C ASP A 172 -9.11 13.83 -31.06
N MET A 173 -10.07 13.63 -31.97
CA MET A 173 -11.46 13.39 -31.59
C MET A 173 -11.61 12.15 -30.70
N PHE A 174 -10.94 11.05 -31.07
CA PHE A 174 -10.95 9.80 -30.31
C PHE A 174 -10.38 9.96 -28.89
N ILE A 175 -9.21 10.60 -28.75
CA ILE A 175 -8.59 10.85 -27.45
C ILE A 175 -9.49 11.77 -26.60
N ARG A 176 -10.08 12.81 -27.21
CA ARG A 176 -10.95 13.74 -26.49
C ARG A 176 -12.22 13.07 -25.99
N GLU A 177 -12.80 12.16 -26.77
CA GLU A 177 -13.97 11.37 -26.36
C GLU A 177 -13.63 10.36 -25.28
N THR A 178 -12.46 9.71 -25.38
CA THR A 178 -11.94 8.85 -24.32
C THR A 178 -11.86 9.61 -22.99
N LEU A 179 -11.23 10.80 -22.98
CA LEU A 179 -11.08 11.62 -21.77
C LEU A 179 -12.39 12.31 -21.32
N ARG A 180 -13.38 12.45 -22.21
CA ARG A 180 -14.72 12.92 -21.85
C ARG A 180 -15.43 11.86 -21.01
N MET A 181 -15.48 10.63 -21.52
CA MET A 181 -16.16 9.50 -20.87
C MET A 181 -15.42 9.01 -19.64
N PHE A 182 -14.10 9.08 -19.66
CA PHE A 182 -13.23 8.64 -18.57
C PHE A 182 -12.31 9.78 -18.10
N PRO A 183 -12.82 10.76 -17.33
CA PRO A 183 -11.98 11.77 -16.72
C PRO A 183 -11.08 11.13 -15.66
N ILE A 184 -9.76 11.25 -15.84
CA ILE A 184 -8.76 10.49 -15.05
C ILE A 184 -8.64 10.98 -13.60
N VAL A 185 -8.72 12.30 -13.40
CA VAL A 185 -8.53 12.93 -12.08
C VAL A 185 -9.64 13.96 -11.78
N PRO A 186 -10.92 13.55 -11.61
CA PRO A 186 -12.02 14.49 -11.38
C PRO A 186 -11.82 15.41 -10.18
N ALA A 187 -11.19 14.92 -9.11
CA ALA A 187 -10.97 15.71 -7.91
C ALA A 187 -9.94 16.85 -8.10
N ALA A 188 -9.06 16.78 -9.11
CA ALA A 188 -8.00 17.77 -9.30
C ALA A 188 -8.50 19.14 -9.77
N ILE A 189 -9.74 19.23 -10.26
CA ILE A 189 -10.33 20.50 -10.69
C ILE A 189 -11.06 21.24 -9.55
N ASN A 190 -11.11 20.67 -8.34
CA ASN A 190 -11.67 21.33 -7.17
C ASN A 190 -10.80 22.54 -6.75
N ARG A 191 -11.43 23.56 -6.16
CA ARG A 191 -10.79 24.79 -5.72
C ARG A 191 -11.18 25.12 -4.28
N GLU A 192 -10.32 25.86 -3.60
CA GLU A 192 -10.67 26.54 -2.35
C GLU A 192 -10.63 28.03 -2.60
N SER A 193 -11.67 28.74 -2.15
CA SER A 193 -11.72 30.19 -2.30
C SER A 193 -10.68 30.87 -1.42
N THR A 194 -9.80 31.67 -2.01
CA THR A 194 -8.76 32.41 -1.26
C THR A 194 -9.27 33.70 -0.64
N GLU A 195 -10.40 34.20 -1.12
CA GLU A 195 -11.06 35.43 -0.67
C GLU A 195 -12.58 35.31 -0.81
N GLU A 196 -13.32 36.30 -0.33
CA GLU A 196 -14.75 36.37 -0.60
C GLU A 196 -14.97 36.89 -2.02
N PHE A 197 -15.84 36.22 -2.79
CA PHE A 197 -16.20 36.67 -4.14
C PHE A 197 -17.66 36.38 -4.44
N CYS A 198 -18.24 37.10 -5.41
CA CYS A 198 -19.63 36.91 -5.81
C CYS A 198 -19.70 36.10 -7.12
N ILE A 199 -20.55 35.09 -7.16
CA ILE A 199 -20.92 34.40 -8.40
C ILE A 199 -22.27 34.95 -8.87
N GLU A 200 -22.31 35.43 -10.11
CA GLU A 200 -23.54 35.92 -10.73
C GLU A 200 -24.65 34.86 -10.63
N ASN A 201 -25.83 35.26 -10.15
CA ASN A 201 -27.00 34.41 -9.89
C ASN A 201 -26.88 33.38 -8.74
N PHE A 202 -25.72 33.26 -8.09
CA PHE A 202 -25.51 32.33 -6.96
C PHE A 202 -25.14 33.04 -5.65
N GLY A 203 -24.73 34.31 -5.70
CA GLY A 203 -24.46 35.14 -4.54
C GLY A 203 -23.02 35.05 -4.05
N ILE A 204 -22.82 35.44 -2.78
CA ILE A 204 -21.50 35.56 -2.16
C ILE A 204 -20.97 34.19 -1.76
N VAL A 205 -19.76 33.88 -2.19
CA VAL A 205 -18.96 32.72 -1.81
C VAL A 205 -17.92 33.17 -0.77
N PRO A 206 -18.01 32.70 0.48
CA PRO A 206 -17.05 33.05 1.51
C PRO A 206 -15.64 32.53 1.22
N LYS A 207 -14.64 33.21 1.78
CA LYS A 207 -13.25 32.70 1.85
C LYS A 207 -13.20 31.33 2.54
N GLY A 208 -12.36 30.44 2.03
CA GLY A 208 -12.19 29.07 2.53
C GLY A 208 -13.26 28.09 2.04
N THR A 209 -14.19 28.52 1.18
CA THR A 209 -15.20 27.63 0.60
C THR A 209 -14.56 26.68 -0.40
N LEU A 210 -14.78 25.38 -0.23
CA LEU A 210 -14.43 24.37 -1.23
C LEU A 210 -15.46 24.37 -2.36
N ILE A 211 -14.98 24.54 -3.58
CA ILE A 211 -15.75 24.54 -4.82
C ILE A 211 -15.39 23.29 -5.59
N THR A 212 -16.35 22.40 -5.73
CA THR A 212 -16.22 21.16 -6.49
C THR A 212 -16.92 21.29 -7.83
N ILE A 213 -16.22 20.90 -8.90
CA ILE A 213 -16.80 20.86 -10.24
C ILE A 213 -17.16 19.41 -10.54
N ASP A 214 -18.44 19.16 -10.76
CA ASP A 214 -18.92 17.84 -11.17
C ASP A 214 -18.63 17.62 -12.66
N ILE A 215 -17.42 17.12 -12.93
CA ILE A 215 -16.96 16.88 -14.30
C ILE A 215 -17.81 15.81 -15.01
N TYR A 216 -18.38 14.85 -14.28
CA TYR A 216 -19.20 13.80 -14.88
C TYR A 216 -20.51 14.39 -15.36
N ASN A 217 -21.24 15.11 -14.51
CA ASN A 217 -22.47 15.77 -14.95
C ASN A 217 -22.18 16.76 -16.09
N LEU A 218 -21.07 17.48 -16.06
CA LEU A 218 -20.66 18.36 -17.15
C LEU A 218 -20.40 17.60 -18.47
N HIS A 219 -19.63 16.50 -18.42
CA HIS A 219 -19.24 15.72 -19.59
C HIS A 219 -20.36 14.83 -20.14
N PHE A 220 -21.38 14.53 -19.33
CA PHE A 220 -22.54 13.71 -19.71
C PHE A 220 -23.84 14.53 -19.82
N ASN A 221 -23.78 15.86 -19.73
CA ASN A 221 -24.98 16.71 -19.86
C ASN A 221 -25.48 16.74 -21.32
N PRO A 222 -26.68 16.23 -21.63
CA PRO A 222 -27.24 16.25 -22.99
C PRO A 222 -27.42 17.68 -23.54
N ASP A 223 -27.69 18.67 -22.69
CA ASP A 223 -27.86 20.07 -23.12
C ASP A 223 -26.55 20.66 -23.67
N LEU A 224 -25.40 20.17 -23.20
CA LEU A 224 -24.07 20.59 -23.66
C LEU A 224 -23.57 19.73 -24.84
N TRP A 225 -23.89 18.44 -24.83
CA TRP A 225 -23.33 17.47 -25.78
C TRP A 225 -24.22 17.18 -26.99
N GLY A 226 -25.45 17.69 -27.00
CA GLY A 226 -26.37 17.68 -28.13
C GLY A 226 -27.36 16.52 -28.09
N ARG A 227 -27.92 16.18 -29.26
CA ARG A 227 -29.00 15.17 -29.37
C ARG A 227 -28.52 13.72 -29.27
N LEU A 228 -27.25 13.45 -29.56
CA LEU A 228 -26.65 12.13 -29.38
C LEU A 228 -26.50 11.84 -27.90
N ASP A 229 -26.80 10.61 -27.50
CA ASP A 229 -26.65 10.18 -26.10
C ASP A 229 -25.19 10.44 -25.65
N PRO A 230 -24.98 11.22 -24.58
CA PRO A 230 -23.65 11.42 -24.01
C PRO A 230 -23.01 10.13 -23.45
N GLN A 231 -23.78 9.05 -23.27
CA GLN A 231 -23.26 7.74 -22.88
C GLN A 231 -22.69 6.93 -24.05
N GLU A 232 -23.04 7.29 -25.28
CA GLU A 232 -22.52 6.64 -26.49
C GLU A 232 -21.12 7.19 -26.80
N PHE A 233 -20.16 6.28 -27.05
CA PHE A 233 -18.83 6.66 -27.50
C PHE A 233 -18.90 7.09 -28.97
N HIS A 234 -18.74 8.40 -29.22
CA HIS A 234 -18.85 8.95 -30.58
C HIS A 234 -17.82 10.08 -30.79
N PRO A 235 -16.59 9.77 -31.24
CA PRO A 235 -15.52 10.75 -31.43
C PRO A 235 -15.92 11.98 -32.24
N GLU A 236 -16.67 11.77 -33.33
CA GLU A 236 -17.03 12.82 -34.29
C GLU A 236 -17.90 13.94 -33.66
N ARG A 237 -18.45 13.74 -32.44
CA ARG A 237 -19.11 14.82 -31.69
C ARG A 237 -18.18 16.02 -31.50
N PHE A 238 -16.87 15.82 -31.44
CA PHE A 238 -15.89 16.89 -31.29
C PHE A 238 -15.66 17.74 -32.54
N ALA A 239 -16.23 17.36 -33.69
CA ALA A 239 -16.28 18.24 -34.87
C ALA A 239 -17.20 19.45 -34.64
N THR A 240 -18.20 19.34 -33.75
CA THR A 240 -19.08 20.44 -33.39
C THR A 240 -18.42 21.34 -32.34
N LYS A 241 -18.25 22.64 -32.66
CA LYS A 241 -17.74 23.63 -31.72
C LYS A 241 -18.71 23.83 -30.55
N ARG A 242 -18.17 23.85 -29.33
CA ARG A 242 -18.92 24.03 -28.08
C ARG A 242 -18.22 25.06 -27.19
N HIS A 243 -18.90 25.47 -26.13
CA HIS A 243 -18.29 26.28 -25.09
C HIS A 243 -17.03 25.56 -24.54
N PRO A 244 -15.88 26.24 -24.38
CA PRO A 244 -14.64 25.60 -23.93
C PRO A 244 -14.77 24.88 -22.59
N MET A 245 -15.64 25.36 -21.70
CA MET A 245 -15.89 24.73 -20.39
C MET A 245 -16.76 23.49 -20.46
N ALA A 246 -17.28 23.07 -21.62
CA ALA A 246 -18.02 21.81 -21.74
C ALA A 246 -17.10 20.58 -21.62
N TRP A 247 -15.80 20.74 -21.88
CA TRP A 247 -14.81 19.67 -21.84
C TRP A 247 -13.54 20.14 -21.12
N ILE A 248 -13.34 19.68 -19.88
CA ILE A 248 -12.26 20.12 -19.00
C ILE A 248 -11.51 18.96 -18.31
N PRO A 249 -11.12 17.88 -19.02
CA PRO A 249 -10.41 16.75 -18.39
C PRO A 249 -9.03 17.13 -17.85
N PHE A 250 -8.47 18.25 -18.30
CA PHE A 250 -7.21 18.83 -17.82
C PHE A 250 -7.41 20.06 -16.91
N GLY A 251 -8.66 20.34 -16.52
CA GLY A 251 -9.02 21.59 -15.84
C GLY A 251 -8.91 22.83 -16.74
N ALA A 252 -9.10 24.00 -16.13
CA ALA A 252 -9.05 25.30 -16.80
C ALA A 252 -8.39 26.38 -15.93
N GLY A 253 -8.00 27.49 -16.57
CA GLY A 253 -7.38 28.64 -15.93
C GLY A 253 -5.93 28.42 -15.50
N SER A 254 -5.46 29.23 -14.54
CA SER A 254 -4.06 29.23 -14.04
C SER A 254 -3.63 27.95 -13.33
N ARG A 255 -4.58 27.07 -13.01
CA ARG A 255 -4.38 25.76 -12.37
C ARG A 255 -4.79 24.61 -13.30
N ASN A 256 -4.76 24.81 -14.62
CA ASN A 256 -4.91 23.73 -15.58
C ASN A 256 -3.67 22.82 -15.56
N CYS A 257 -3.81 21.63 -16.14
CA CYS A 257 -2.73 20.64 -16.18
C CYS A 257 -1.55 21.17 -16.99
N VAL A 258 -0.41 21.37 -16.32
CA VAL A 258 0.86 21.75 -16.95
C VAL A 258 1.36 20.69 -17.95
N GLY A 259 1.00 19.43 -17.72
CA GLY A 259 1.40 18.28 -18.55
C GLY A 259 0.49 17.99 -19.74
N MET A 260 -0.57 18.76 -19.98
CA MET A 260 -1.60 18.46 -21.00
C MET A 260 -1.00 18.16 -22.38
N ARG A 261 -0.10 19.03 -22.88
CA ARG A 261 0.51 18.86 -24.21
C ARG A 261 1.37 17.61 -24.29
N PHE A 262 2.12 17.31 -23.22
CA PHE A 262 2.98 16.14 -23.15
C PHE A 262 2.14 14.84 -23.11
N ALA A 263 1.11 14.80 -22.27
CA ALA A 263 0.21 13.66 -22.15
C ALA A 263 -0.51 13.35 -23.47
N LEU A 264 -1.06 14.37 -24.14
CA LEU A 264 -1.72 14.19 -25.44
C LEU A 264 -0.75 13.67 -26.50
N LEU A 265 0.48 14.21 -26.55
CA LEU A 265 1.50 13.72 -27.47
C LEU A 265 1.87 12.26 -27.19
N GLU A 266 2.12 11.91 -25.93
CA GLU A 266 2.47 10.55 -25.52
C GLU A 266 1.36 9.56 -25.89
N MET A 267 0.10 9.91 -25.62
CA MET A 267 -1.06 9.10 -26.01
C MET A 267 -1.12 8.89 -27.53
N LYS A 268 -1.01 9.97 -28.31
CA LYS A 268 -1.05 9.91 -29.78
C LYS A 268 0.05 9.02 -30.34
N MET A 269 1.29 9.26 -29.92
CA MET A 269 2.46 8.52 -30.39
C MET A 269 2.35 7.02 -30.10
N LEU A 270 1.88 6.65 -28.90
CA LEU A 270 1.70 5.27 -28.51
C LEU A 270 0.56 4.61 -29.29
N LEU A 271 -0.60 5.27 -29.39
CA LEU A 271 -1.76 4.72 -30.11
C LEU A 271 -1.45 4.53 -31.59
N VAL A 272 -0.79 5.48 -32.24
CA VAL A 272 -0.38 5.35 -33.65
C VAL A 272 0.57 4.17 -33.82
N ARG A 273 1.62 4.08 -32.98
CA ARG A 273 2.56 2.96 -33.05
C ARG A 273 1.87 1.62 -32.85
N LEU A 274 0.96 1.54 -31.89
CA LEU A 274 0.22 0.33 -31.56
C LEU A 274 -0.69 -0.09 -32.72
N LEU A 275 -1.51 0.83 -33.24
CA LEU A 275 -2.53 0.56 -34.26
C LEU A 275 -1.97 0.36 -35.67
N LYS A 276 -0.75 0.85 -35.96
CA LYS A 276 -0.03 0.45 -37.18
C LYS A 276 0.35 -1.02 -37.19
N THR A 277 0.56 -1.63 -36.02
CA THR A 277 1.09 -3.01 -35.92
C THR A 277 0.03 -4.02 -35.50
N TYR A 278 -0.91 -3.61 -34.65
CA TYR A 278 -1.86 -4.49 -33.98
C TYR A 278 -3.29 -4.01 -34.12
N SER A 279 -4.19 -4.98 -34.22
CA SER A 279 -5.61 -4.83 -33.90
C SER A 279 -5.84 -5.31 -32.46
N LEU A 280 -6.51 -4.48 -31.67
CA LEU A 280 -6.91 -4.70 -30.29
C LEU A 280 -8.23 -5.46 -30.27
N ILE A 281 -8.29 -6.56 -29.54
CA ILE A 281 -9.45 -7.44 -29.52
C ILE A 281 -9.91 -7.66 -28.09
N ASP A 282 -11.22 -7.58 -27.92
CA ASP A 282 -11.91 -7.91 -26.68
C ASP A 282 -11.56 -9.34 -26.19
N CYS A 283 -11.28 -9.49 -24.90
CA CYS A 283 -11.11 -10.78 -24.23
C CYS A 283 -12.44 -11.47 -23.85
N GLY A 284 -13.60 -10.96 -24.26
CA GLY A 284 -14.92 -11.54 -24.00
C GLY A 284 -15.35 -11.37 -22.54
N GLU A 285 -15.80 -12.44 -21.87
CA GLU A 285 -16.27 -12.40 -20.47
C GLU A 285 -15.23 -11.87 -19.47
N LYS A 286 -13.94 -11.86 -19.84
CA LYS A 286 -12.84 -11.31 -19.02
C LYS A 286 -12.71 -9.79 -19.11
N THR A 287 -13.41 -9.16 -20.05
CA THR A 287 -13.38 -7.72 -20.21
C THR A 287 -14.54 -7.13 -19.42
N HIS A 288 -14.25 -6.74 -18.18
CA HIS A 288 -15.24 -6.09 -17.33
C HIS A 288 -15.59 -4.69 -17.85
N LYS A 289 -16.85 -4.27 -17.67
CA LYS A 289 -17.25 -2.89 -17.99
C LYS A 289 -16.55 -1.93 -17.02
N PRO A 290 -15.82 -0.91 -17.51
CA PRO A 290 -14.98 -0.09 -16.65
C PRO A 290 -15.75 0.67 -15.55
N PHE A 291 -17.00 1.04 -15.81
CA PHE A 291 -17.86 1.73 -14.82
C PHE A 291 -18.33 0.84 -13.67
N GLU A 292 -18.30 -0.49 -13.81
CA GLU A 292 -18.78 -1.42 -12.77
C GLU A 292 -17.70 -1.72 -11.72
N GLN A 293 -16.43 -1.38 -11.99
CA GLN A 293 -15.29 -1.73 -11.13
C GLN A 293 -14.23 -0.61 -11.06
N LEU A 294 -14.65 0.59 -10.68
CA LEU A 294 -13.73 1.70 -10.46
C LEU A 294 -13.03 1.58 -9.09
N GLN A 295 -11.71 1.82 -9.07
CA GLN A 295 -10.99 2.06 -7.83
C GLN A 295 -10.80 3.57 -7.65
N GLU A 296 -11.40 4.11 -6.60
CA GLU A 296 -11.16 5.49 -6.19
C GLU A 296 -9.80 5.58 -5.48
N THR A 297 -8.79 5.99 -6.24
CA THR A 297 -7.50 6.44 -5.69
C THR A 297 -7.30 7.92 -6.03
N PHE A 298 -6.05 8.39 -6.13
CA PHE A 298 -5.80 9.72 -6.70
C PHE A 298 -6.29 9.82 -8.15
N VAL A 299 -6.20 8.71 -8.90
CA VAL A 299 -6.78 8.56 -10.24
C VAL A 299 -7.98 7.60 -10.20
N ILE A 300 -8.90 7.75 -11.15
CA ILE A 300 -9.96 6.79 -11.41
C ILE A 300 -9.44 5.78 -12.42
N THR A 301 -9.20 4.57 -11.93
CA THR A 301 -8.60 3.47 -12.69
C THR A 301 -9.52 2.24 -12.63
N PRO A 302 -9.64 1.48 -13.72
CA PRO A 302 -10.41 0.24 -13.73
C PRO A 302 -9.66 -0.83 -12.93
N SER A 303 -10.38 -1.73 -12.25
CA SER A 303 -9.73 -2.76 -11.45
C SER A 303 -8.96 -3.79 -12.29
N GLU A 304 -9.50 -4.17 -13.45
CA GLU A 304 -8.87 -5.07 -14.42
C GLU A 304 -9.47 -4.84 -15.80
N LEU A 305 -8.64 -4.63 -16.81
CA LEU A 305 -9.03 -4.60 -18.22
C LEU A 305 -8.18 -5.61 -18.98
N CYS A 306 -8.83 -6.45 -19.78
CA CYS A 306 -8.15 -7.38 -20.66
C CYS A 306 -8.29 -6.92 -22.11
N VAL A 307 -7.15 -6.76 -22.79
CA VAL A 307 -7.08 -6.47 -24.23
C VAL A 307 -6.09 -7.44 -24.85
N ARG A 308 -6.51 -8.10 -25.94
CA ARG A 308 -5.64 -8.99 -26.71
C ARG A 308 -5.09 -8.26 -27.93
N LEU A 309 -3.78 -8.34 -28.13
CA LEU A 309 -3.13 -7.82 -29.34
C LEU A 309 -3.11 -8.90 -30.42
N GLN A 310 -3.61 -8.59 -31.62
CA GLN A 310 -3.45 -9.41 -32.82
C GLN A 310 -2.67 -8.62 -33.86
N ARG A 311 -1.64 -9.19 -34.48
CA ARG A 311 -0.89 -8.50 -35.55
C ARG A 311 -1.79 -8.29 -36.77
N ARG A 312 -1.66 -7.13 -37.42
CA ARG A 312 -2.47 -6.79 -38.61
C ARG A 312 -2.12 -7.66 -39.82
N ASP A 313 -0.84 -8.00 -40.00
CA ASP A 313 -0.37 -8.84 -41.11
C ASP A 313 -1.01 -10.24 -41.12
N GLU A 314 -1.31 -10.78 -39.93
CA GLU A 314 -1.95 -12.10 -39.76
C GLU A 314 -3.44 -12.08 -40.15
N GLN A 315 -4.09 -10.90 -40.27
CA GLN A 315 -5.48 -10.80 -40.73
C GLN A 315 -5.60 -10.96 -42.25
N HIS A 316 -4.62 -10.48 -43.02
CA HIS A 316 -4.66 -10.53 -44.49
C HIS A 316 -4.50 -11.95 -45.07
N GLU A 317 -3.89 -12.89 -44.35
CA GLU A 317 -3.72 -14.28 -44.81
C GLU A 317 -4.92 -15.19 -44.51
N SER A 318 -5.91 -14.72 -43.73
CA SER A 318 -7.01 -15.55 -43.18
C SER A 318 -8.23 -15.75 -44.09
N GLY A 319 -8.10 -15.48 -45.41
CA GLY A 319 -9.15 -15.72 -46.42
C GLY A 319 -9.40 -17.20 -46.79
N THR A 320 -8.72 -18.15 -46.16
CA THR A 320 -8.92 -19.60 -46.38
C THR A 320 -8.92 -20.36 -45.06
N PRO A 321 -9.93 -21.21 -44.77
CA PRO A 321 -9.99 -21.93 -43.51
C PRO A 321 -9.02 -23.12 -43.55
N SER A 322 -7.82 -22.94 -43.04
CA SER A 322 -6.91 -24.06 -42.75
C SER A 322 -7.04 -24.49 -41.28
N ARG A 323 -7.36 -25.78 -41.13
CA ARG A 323 -7.37 -26.51 -39.87
C ARG A 323 -6.05 -26.33 -39.13
N GLY A 324 -6.17 -26.20 -37.80
CA GLY A 324 -5.07 -25.88 -36.91
C GLY A 324 -3.82 -26.75 -37.07
N SER A 325 -2.69 -26.06 -37.04
CA SER A 325 -1.41 -26.52 -36.49
C SER A 325 -0.53 -25.30 -36.31
N GLY A 326 0.09 -25.18 -35.15
CA GLY A 326 0.58 -23.91 -34.62
C GLY A 326 1.74 -23.27 -35.38
N CYS A 327 1.95 -21.99 -35.07
CA CYS A 327 3.28 -21.40 -35.12
C CYS A 327 3.40 -20.35 -34.03
N GLY A 328 4.41 -20.52 -33.20
CA GLY A 328 4.70 -19.66 -32.06
C GLY A 328 5.32 -18.34 -32.50
N VAL A 329 4.60 -17.25 -32.26
CA VAL A 329 5.26 -16.03 -31.81
C VAL A 329 5.88 -16.37 -30.46
N LYS A 330 7.16 -16.06 -30.25
CA LYS A 330 7.89 -16.30 -29.00
C LYS A 330 7.15 -15.65 -27.83
N LEU A 331 6.22 -16.38 -27.23
CA LEU A 331 5.55 -16.01 -25.99
C LEU A 331 6.57 -15.72 -24.88
N LYS A 332 7.80 -16.26 -24.95
CA LYS A 332 8.85 -16.00 -23.96
C LYS A 332 9.28 -14.54 -23.80
N GLU A 333 9.14 -13.70 -24.83
CA GLU A 333 9.48 -12.27 -24.69
C GLU A 333 8.32 -11.50 -24.03
N LEU A 334 7.07 -11.77 -24.39
CA LEU A 334 5.90 -11.17 -23.70
C LEU A 334 5.61 -11.80 -22.32
N GLU A 335 5.94 -13.06 -22.10
CA GLU A 335 5.79 -13.79 -20.82
C GLU A 335 6.89 -13.40 -19.83
N ASN A 336 7.98 -12.77 -20.27
CA ASN A 336 8.92 -12.12 -19.35
C ASN A 336 8.41 -10.74 -18.89
N ASP A 337 7.65 -10.02 -19.73
CA ASP A 337 7.05 -8.73 -19.37
C ASP A 337 5.72 -8.87 -18.62
N PHE A 338 4.93 -9.93 -18.92
CA PHE A 338 3.67 -10.30 -18.27
C PHE A 338 3.77 -11.51 -17.35
N LYS A 339 4.97 -11.99 -17.04
CA LYS A 339 5.15 -12.56 -15.70
C LYS A 339 4.69 -11.45 -14.78
N ARG A 340 3.45 -11.58 -14.28
CA ARG A 340 3.08 -11.06 -12.97
C ARG A 340 4.36 -11.23 -12.20
N ILE A 341 4.98 -10.12 -11.82
CA ILE A 341 5.97 -10.15 -10.80
C ILE A 341 5.15 -10.66 -9.61
N GLU A 342 5.00 -11.98 -9.50
CA GLU A 342 4.73 -12.66 -8.27
C GLU A 342 5.90 -12.21 -7.45
N TYR A 343 5.67 -11.09 -6.78
CA TYR A 343 6.59 -10.49 -5.86
C TYR A 343 6.60 -11.48 -4.70
N GLN A 344 7.33 -12.59 -4.87
CA GLN A 344 7.76 -13.44 -3.77
C GLN A 344 8.76 -12.60 -3.01
N ASP A 345 8.23 -11.67 -2.22
CA ASP A 345 9.03 -11.01 -1.23
C ASP A 345 9.32 -12.05 -0.16
N SER A 346 10.44 -12.76 -0.32
CA SER A 346 10.91 -13.76 0.65
C SER A 346 10.97 -13.17 2.06
N PHE A 347 11.15 -11.85 2.18
CA PHE A 347 11.09 -11.14 3.45
C PHE A 347 9.66 -11.03 3.99
N CYS A 348 8.67 -10.79 3.14
CA CYS A 348 7.26 -10.75 3.51
C CYS A 348 6.76 -12.14 3.93
N ILE A 349 7.12 -13.19 3.19
CA ILE A 349 6.83 -14.58 3.55
C ILE A 349 7.48 -14.93 4.90
N PHE A 350 8.76 -14.56 5.08
CA PHE A 350 9.48 -14.76 6.34
C PHE A 350 8.86 -13.99 7.51
N ARG A 351 8.43 -12.74 7.31
CA ARG A 351 7.75 -11.93 8.34
C ARG A 351 6.47 -12.63 8.81
N SER A 352 5.66 -13.10 7.88
CA SER A 352 4.40 -13.77 8.19
C SER A 352 4.62 -15.11 8.88
N TYR A 353 5.62 -15.89 8.41
CA TYR A 353 6.09 -17.08 9.12
C TYR A 353 6.50 -16.76 10.56
N MET A 354 7.31 -15.74 10.79
CA MET A 354 7.73 -15.32 12.13
C MET A 354 6.55 -14.86 13.00
N GLY A 355 5.51 -14.26 12.39
CA GLY A 355 4.25 -13.94 13.05
C GLY A 355 3.52 -15.19 13.55
N TYR A 356 3.36 -16.20 12.69
CA TYR A 356 2.74 -17.48 13.07
C TYR A 356 3.57 -18.25 14.11
N VAL A 357 4.91 -18.25 14.00
CA VAL A 357 5.83 -18.82 15.00
C VAL A 357 5.64 -18.14 16.35
N SER A 358 5.60 -16.81 16.36
CA SER A 358 5.45 -16.03 17.60
C SER A 358 4.13 -16.37 18.28
N ALA A 359 3.01 -16.30 17.56
CA ALA A 359 1.68 -16.63 18.09
C ALA A 359 1.61 -18.05 18.68
N THR A 360 2.19 -19.01 17.96
CA THR A 360 2.24 -20.43 18.37
C THR A 360 3.08 -20.61 19.64
N LEU A 361 4.28 -20.04 19.67
CA LEU A 361 5.18 -20.11 20.82
C LEU A 361 4.55 -19.49 22.07
N PHE A 362 3.82 -18.38 21.95
CA PHE A 362 3.13 -17.77 23.09
C PHE A 362 2.08 -18.70 23.70
N ASN A 363 1.17 -19.24 22.87
CA ASN A 363 0.09 -20.09 23.37
C ASN A 363 0.61 -21.38 24.02
N TYR A 364 1.58 -22.07 23.39
CA TYR A 364 2.16 -23.27 23.98
C TYR A 364 3.04 -22.99 25.20
N SER A 365 3.71 -21.84 25.27
CA SER A 365 4.47 -21.44 26.47
C SER A 365 3.54 -21.24 27.68
N PHE A 366 2.34 -20.69 27.48
CA PHE A 366 1.37 -20.57 28.57
C PHE A 366 0.78 -21.92 29.00
N VAL A 367 0.52 -22.81 28.04
CA VAL A 367 0.11 -24.20 28.34
C VAL A 367 1.17 -24.86 29.21
N LEU A 368 2.45 -24.73 28.85
CA LEU A 368 3.55 -25.30 29.62
C LEU A 368 3.57 -24.76 31.05
N GLN A 369 3.47 -23.44 31.22
CA GLN A 369 3.44 -22.85 32.56
C GLN A 369 2.26 -23.37 33.39
N ALA A 370 1.09 -23.56 32.76
CA ALA A 370 -0.08 -24.12 33.43
C ALA A 370 0.14 -25.60 33.81
N VAL A 371 0.65 -26.42 32.89
CA VAL A 371 0.94 -27.86 33.11
C VAL A 371 2.01 -28.05 34.18
N TYR A 372 3.10 -27.30 34.12
CA TYR A 372 4.16 -27.36 35.12
C TYR A 372 3.63 -27.06 36.52
N ARG A 373 2.85 -25.99 36.67
CA ARG A 373 2.23 -25.62 37.96
C ARG A 373 1.18 -26.64 38.39
N TYR A 374 0.46 -27.24 37.45
CA TYR A 374 -0.46 -28.33 37.74
C TYR A 374 0.25 -29.53 38.37
N ILE A 375 1.36 -29.96 37.77
CA ILE A 375 2.17 -31.07 38.27
C ILE A 375 2.74 -30.73 39.65
N LEU A 376 3.24 -29.51 39.85
CA LEU A 376 3.75 -29.07 41.16
C LEU A 376 2.69 -29.15 42.28
N ILE A 377 1.44 -28.81 41.99
CA ILE A 377 0.36 -28.82 42.99
C ILE A 377 -0.15 -30.25 43.24
N MET A 378 -0.27 -31.06 42.19
CA MET A 378 -0.86 -32.40 42.29
C MET A 378 0.14 -33.47 42.73
N TYR A 379 1.42 -33.35 42.33
CA TYR A 379 2.47 -34.33 42.55
C TYR A 379 3.74 -33.69 43.16
N PRO A 380 3.65 -33.11 44.37
CA PRO A 380 4.75 -32.36 44.98
C PRO A 380 6.00 -33.20 45.28
N MET A 381 5.87 -34.53 45.36
CA MET A 381 6.95 -35.47 45.71
C MET A 381 7.79 -35.95 44.51
N HIS A 382 7.35 -35.71 43.27
CA HIS A 382 8.12 -36.11 42.10
C HIS A 382 9.15 -35.05 41.70
N LEU A 383 10.34 -35.10 42.32
CA LEU A 383 11.47 -34.18 42.05
C LEU A 383 11.93 -34.18 40.58
N PHE A 384 11.69 -35.25 39.83
CA PHE A 384 12.09 -35.37 38.42
C PHE A 384 11.60 -34.20 37.56
N TRP A 385 10.32 -33.81 37.73
CA TRP A 385 9.68 -32.70 36.99
C TRP A 385 10.20 -31.32 37.39
N GLN A 386 10.91 -31.22 38.51
CA GLN A 386 11.53 -29.98 39.00
C GLN A 386 12.99 -29.84 38.54
N SER A 387 13.56 -30.88 37.90
CA SER A 387 14.94 -30.82 37.44
C SER A 387 15.12 -29.79 36.32
N ALA A 388 16.20 -29.01 36.39
CA ALA A 388 16.54 -28.06 35.33
C ALA A 388 16.69 -28.75 33.97
N LYS A 389 17.20 -29.99 33.95
CA LYS A 389 17.34 -30.81 32.74
C LYS A 389 15.99 -31.06 32.07
N PHE A 390 14.97 -31.45 32.84
CA PHE A 390 13.63 -31.70 32.32
C PHE A 390 12.97 -30.42 31.84
N GLN A 391 13.10 -29.31 32.58
CA GLN A 391 12.56 -28.02 32.16
C GLN A 391 13.18 -27.52 30.84
N THR A 392 14.51 -27.61 30.71
CA THR A 392 15.21 -27.21 29.48
C THR A 392 14.81 -28.09 28.30
N PHE A 393 14.70 -29.41 28.49
CA PHE A 393 14.22 -30.33 27.47
C PHE A 393 12.81 -29.97 27.01
N PHE A 394 11.90 -29.71 27.94
CA PHE A 394 10.50 -29.40 27.62
C PHE A 394 10.34 -28.04 26.93
N ILE A 395 11.14 -27.03 27.33
CA ILE A 395 11.20 -25.74 26.64
C ILE A 395 11.72 -25.95 25.20
N ALA A 396 12.81 -26.70 25.02
CA ALA A 396 13.37 -26.99 23.71
C ALA A 396 12.37 -27.73 22.81
N PHE A 397 11.66 -28.73 23.35
CA PHE A 397 10.62 -29.47 22.62
C PHE A 397 9.48 -28.56 22.12
N ILE A 398 9.03 -27.61 22.95
CA ILE A 398 8.00 -26.65 22.54
C ILE A 398 8.53 -25.65 21.52
N TRP A 399 9.78 -25.22 21.64
CA TRP A 399 10.39 -24.37 20.62
C TRP A 399 10.45 -25.10 19.29
N ILE A 400 10.92 -26.35 19.27
CA ILE A 400 10.91 -27.18 18.08
C ILE A 400 9.51 -27.26 17.49
N LEU A 401 8.48 -27.59 18.29
CA LEU A 401 7.09 -27.62 17.83
C LEU A 401 6.58 -26.27 17.31
N GLY A 402 6.90 -25.17 17.98
CA GLY A 402 6.46 -23.83 17.60
C GLY A 402 7.12 -23.30 16.33
N PHE A 403 8.32 -23.77 16.00
CA PHE A 403 9.00 -23.49 14.72
C PHE A 403 8.59 -24.46 13.62
N THR A 404 8.47 -25.76 13.90
CA THR A 404 8.09 -26.76 12.89
C THR A 404 6.64 -26.61 12.44
N TYR A 405 5.75 -26.14 13.33
CA TYR A 405 4.34 -25.96 13.03
C TYR A 405 4.09 -24.98 11.87
N PRO A 406 4.59 -23.73 11.87
CA PRO A 406 4.42 -22.82 10.75
C PRO A 406 5.32 -23.14 9.54
N LEU A 407 6.35 -23.98 9.73
CA LEU A 407 7.30 -24.33 8.68
C LEU A 407 6.62 -25.10 7.55
N ALA A 408 5.58 -25.88 7.89
CA ALA A 408 4.73 -26.56 6.90
C ALA A 408 4.17 -25.58 5.85
N PHE A 409 3.76 -24.37 6.27
CA PHE A 409 3.17 -23.36 5.36
C PHE A 409 4.18 -22.74 4.39
N ILE A 410 5.48 -22.75 4.74
CA ILE A 410 6.54 -22.36 3.82
C ILE A 410 6.74 -23.45 2.76
N PHE A 411 6.79 -24.72 3.18
CA PHE A 411 7.02 -25.83 2.25
C PHE A 411 5.84 -26.09 1.31
N THR A 412 4.61 -25.84 1.75
CA THR A 412 3.42 -25.95 0.91
C THR A 412 3.18 -24.72 0.03
N GLY A 413 3.90 -23.61 0.25
CA GLY A 413 3.69 -22.36 -0.48
C GLY A 413 2.38 -21.65 -0.12
N ASP A 414 1.79 -21.96 1.04
CA ASP A 414 0.50 -21.41 1.45
C ASP A 414 0.57 -19.93 1.87
N ILE A 415 1.75 -19.42 2.21
CA ILE A 415 1.95 -18.00 2.54
C ILE A 415 2.18 -17.22 1.25
N ILE A 416 1.13 -16.54 0.78
CA ILE A 416 1.13 -15.82 -0.48
C ILE A 416 1.07 -14.32 -0.20
N TYR A 417 1.78 -13.51 -1.00
CA TYR A 417 1.60 -12.07 -1.00
C TYR A 417 0.24 -11.73 -1.61
N ASP A 418 -0.70 -11.30 -0.77
CA ASP A 418 -1.99 -10.85 -1.25
C ASP A 418 -1.86 -9.41 -1.74
N VAL A 419 -1.86 -9.25 -3.06
CA VAL A 419 -1.74 -7.95 -3.75
C VAL A 419 -2.84 -6.97 -3.30
N ASN A 420 -4.03 -7.48 -2.98
CA ASN A 420 -5.17 -6.65 -2.57
C ASN A 420 -5.01 -6.15 -1.13
N ASN A 421 -4.46 -6.98 -0.26
CA ASN A 421 -4.25 -6.65 1.15
C ASN A 421 -2.87 -6.04 1.44
N GLN A 422 -1.94 -6.12 0.48
CA GLN A 422 -0.53 -5.72 0.58
C GLN A 422 0.20 -6.37 1.76
N VAL A 423 -0.23 -7.57 2.15
CA VAL A 423 0.31 -8.34 3.29
C VAL A 423 0.49 -9.80 2.83
N CYS A 424 1.57 -10.44 3.27
CA CYS A 424 1.71 -11.88 3.10
C CYS A 424 0.91 -12.58 4.20
N GLN A 425 0.01 -13.47 3.83
CA GLN A 425 -0.70 -14.30 4.77
C GLN A 425 -1.18 -15.55 4.07
N ILE A 426 -1.57 -16.55 4.86
CA ILE A 426 -2.33 -17.68 4.31
C ILE A 426 -3.65 -17.11 3.77
N PRO A 427 -4.08 -17.49 2.56
CA PRO A 427 -5.30 -16.99 1.97
C PRO A 427 -6.47 -17.23 2.93
N LEU A 428 -7.19 -16.15 3.24
CA LEU A 428 -8.30 -16.11 4.19
C LEU A 428 -9.56 -16.84 3.70
N GLN A 429 -9.43 -17.71 2.71
CA GLN A 429 -10.50 -18.62 2.33
C GLN A 429 -10.57 -19.78 3.33
N LEU A 430 -11.74 -20.43 3.43
CA LEU A 430 -11.92 -21.57 4.33
C LEU A 430 -11.07 -22.74 3.81
N SER A 431 -9.83 -22.79 4.27
CA SER A 431 -8.81 -23.74 3.84
C SER A 431 -8.34 -24.56 5.02
N PHE A 432 -7.80 -25.75 4.74
CA PHE A 432 -7.27 -26.64 5.75
C PHE A 432 -6.23 -25.94 6.67
N PRO A 433 -5.26 -25.15 6.15
CA PRO A 433 -4.31 -24.39 6.98
C PRO A 433 -4.98 -23.44 7.99
N VAL A 434 -6.01 -22.70 7.57
CA VAL A 434 -6.71 -21.73 8.44
C VAL A 434 -7.44 -22.45 9.58
N VAL A 435 -8.16 -23.53 9.27
CA VAL A 435 -8.86 -24.34 10.27
C VAL A 435 -7.87 -24.98 11.25
N TYR A 436 -6.74 -25.47 10.73
CA TYR A 436 -5.67 -26.07 11.51
C TYR A 436 -5.02 -25.07 12.48
N ILE A 437 -4.80 -23.81 12.06
CA ILE A 437 -4.32 -22.70 12.93
C ILE A 437 -5.32 -22.34 14.01
N ALA A 438 -6.58 -22.17 13.65
CA ALA A 438 -7.61 -21.81 14.62
C ALA A 438 -7.73 -22.88 15.73
N ILE A 439 -7.73 -24.16 15.37
CA ILE A 439 -7.93 -25.25 16.33
C ILE A 439 -6.68 -25.52 17.16
N LEU A 440 -5.54 -25.84 16.54
CA LEU A 440 -4.35 -26.27 17.26
C LEU A 440 -3.50 -25.10 17.77
N GLY A 441 -3.45 -24.00 17.02
CA GLY A 441 -2.67 -22.83 17.39
C GLY A 441 -3.31 -21.98 18.48
N ALA A 442 -4.65 -21.96 18.58
CA ALA A 442 -5.38 -21.08 19.50
C ALA A 442 -6.37 -21.82 20.42
N ILE A 443 -7.39 -22.48 19.87
CA ILE A 443 -8.52 -23.01 20.67
C ILE A 443 -8.07 -24.09 21.66
N PHE A 444 -7.32 -25.10 21.20
CA PHE A 444 -6.88 -26.21 22.03
C PHE A 444 -5.99 -25.77 23.22
N PRO A 445 -4.94 -24.95 23.02
CA PRO A 445 -4.14 -24.39 24.12
C PRO A 445 -4.98 -23.64 25.16
N ILE A 446 -5.90 -22.79 24.72
CA ILE A 446 -6.74 -21.97 25.61
C ILE A 446 -7.67 -22.87 26.45
N LEU A 447 -8.35 -23.83 25.82
CA LEU A 447 -9.22 -24.78 26.50
C LEU A 447 -8.45 -25.61 27.53
N LEU A 448 -7.25 -26.08 27.18
CA LEU A 448 -6.42 -26.87 28.08
C LEU A 448 -6.00 -26.07 29.31
N ILE A 449 -5.61 -24.80 29.15
CA ILE A 449 -5.26 -23.91 30.28
C ILE A 449 -6.47 -23.68 31.18
N MET A 450 -7.66 -23.44 30.60
CA MET A 450 -8.88 -23.25 31.36
C MET A 450 -9.26 -24.51 32.15
N LEU A 451 -9.16 -25.70 31.53
CA LEU A 451 -9.37 -26.97 32.19
C LEU A 451 -8.41 -27.18 33.36
N ILE A 452 -7.12 -26.90 33.16
CA ILE A 452 -6.09 -26.97 34.21
C ILE A 452 -6.44 -26.02 35.35
N TYR A 453 -6.81 -24.78 35.03
CA TYR A 453 -7.17 -23.78 36.03
C TYR A 453 -8.38 -24.22 36.86
N PHE A 454 -9.48 -24.64 36.24
CA PHE A 454 -10.66 -25.11 36.95
C PHE A 454 -10.36 -26.33 37.83
N LYS A 455 -9.56 -27.27 37.32
CA LYS A 455 -9.15 -28.46 38.08
C LYS A 455 -8.31 -28.09 39.30
N LEU A 456 -7.38 -27.14 39.16
CA LEU A 456 -6.57 -26.63 40.26
C LEU A 456 -7.40 -25.85 41.29
N VAL A 457 -8.33 -25.00 40.86
CA VAL A 457 -9.24 -24.29 41.77
C VAL A 457 -10.05 -25.28 42.60
N ARG A 458 -10.67 -26.29 41.96
CA ARG A 458 -11.43 -27.33 42.66
C ARG A 458 -10.56 -28.12 43.62
N TYR A 459 -9.35 -28.49 43.20
CA TYR A 459 -8.41 -29.24 44.03
C TYR A 459 -7.98 -28.43 45.26
N VAL A 460 -7.52 -27.19 45.07
CA VAL A 460 -7.10 -26.30 46.17
C VAL A 460 -8.27 -25.98 47.11
N HIS A 461 -9.49 -25.82 46.59
CA HIS A 461 -10.69 -25.64 47.41
C HIS A 461 -10.97 -26.89 48.27
N LYS A 462 -10.93 -28.09 47.67
CA LYS A 462 -11.09 -29.36 48.41
C LYS A 462 -9.97 -29.57 49.44
N MET A 463 -8.74 -29.17 49.10
CA MET A 463 -7.57 -29.19 49.98
C MET A 463 -7.77 -28.26 51.18
N SER A 464 -8.35 -27.06 50.98
CA SER A 464 -8.60 -26.10 52.06
C SER A 464 -9.66 -26.55 53.08
N LYS A 465 -10.47 -27.56 52.74
CA LYS A 465 -11.46 -28.19 53.63
C LYS A 465 -10.91 -29.39 54.41
N ARG A 466 -9.67 -29.84 54.14
CA ARG A 466 -9.02 -30.96 54.82
C ARG A 466 -7.94 -30.44 55.77
N ILE A 467 -7.65 -31.18 56.85
CA ILE A 467 -6.54 -30.89 57.77
C ILE A 467 -5.23 -31.23 57.05
N ILE A 468 -4.52 -30.20 56.56
CA ILE A 468 -3.29 -30.32 55.76
C ILE A 468 -2.26 -29.31 56.29
N PRO A 469 -0.95 -29.62 56.27
CA PRO A 469 0.10 -28.68 56.66
C PRO A 469 -0.04 -27.32 55.98
N LEU A 470 -0.01 -26.26 56.78
CA LEU A 470 -0.24 -24.86 56.34
C LEU A 470 0.69 -24.45 55.19
N ASN A 471 1.96 -24.88 55.25
CA ASN A 471 2.98 -24.61 54.23
C ASN A 471 2.61 -25.17 52.84
N THR A 472 2.01 -26.35 52.79
CA THR A 472 1.58 -26.98 51.53
C THR A 472 0.40 -26.23 50.91
N LEU A 473 -0.55 -25.78 51.76
CA LEU A 473 -1.69 -24.97 51.31
C LEU A 473 -1.24 -23.58 50.81
N PHE A 474 -0.29 -22.93 51.50
CA PHE A 474 0.29 -21.66 51.06
C PHE A 474 1.02 -21.79 49.72
N ARG A 475 1.82 -22.84 49.54
CA ARG A 475 2.48 -23.15 48.26
C ARG A 475 1.45 -23.35 47.16
N ALA A 476 0.42 -24.16 47.38
CA ALA A 476 -0.62 -24.41 46.39
C ALA A 476 -1.41 -23.13 46.02
N ARG A 477 -1.74 -22.27 47.00
CA ARG A 477 -2.39 -20.97 46.74
C ARG A 477 -1.49 -20.01 45.96
N ARG A 478 -0.18 -20.00 46.24
CA ARG A 478 0.80 -19.17 45.50
C ARG A 478 0.89 -19.59 44.05
N GLU A 479 0.99 -20.90 43.78
CA GLU A 479 1.05 -21.43 42.42
C GLU A 479 -0.28 -21.22 41.66
N LEU A 480 -1.42 -21.41 42.33
CA LEU A 480 -2.74 -21.10 41.77
C LEU A 480 -2.88 -19.62 41.41
N LYS A 481 -2.32 -18.71 42.21
CA LYS A 481 -2.32 -17.26 41.91
C LYS A 481 -1.55 -16.97 40.62
N MET A 482 -0.49 -17.73 40.33
CA MET A 482 0.27 -17.59 39.09
C MET A 482 -0.50 -18.12 37.88
N VAL A 483 -1.16 -19.29 37.98
CA VAL A 483 -2.03 -19.81 36.91
C VAL A 483 -3.21 -18.86 36.66
N ARG A 484 -3.79 -18.29 37.72
CA ARG A 484 -4.85 -17.27 37.60
C ARG A 484 -4.38 -16.05 36.81
N ARG A 485 -3.13 -15.60 37.00
CA ARG A 485 -2.54 -14.50 36.21
C ARG A 485 -2.41 -14.89 34.74
N THR A 486 -1.97 -16.11 34.44
CA THR A 486 -1.90 -16.63 33.06
C THR A 486 -3.27 -16.61 32.38
N VAL A 487 -4.33 -17.04 33.07
CA VAL A 487 -5.71 -16.99 32.54
C VAL A 487 -6.17 -15.55 32.29
N ILE A 488 -5.87 -14.62 33.20
CA ILE A 488 -6.20 -13.20 33.02
C ILE A 488 -5.47 -12.63 31.80
N LEU A 489 -4.19 -12.94 31.62
CA LEU A 489 -3.39 -12.49 30.48
C LEU A 489 -3.94 -12.99 29.15
N ILE A 490 -4.31 -14.27 29.09
CA ILE A 490 -4.93 -14.86 27.89
C ILE A 490 -6.29 -14.23 27.61
N SER A 491 -7.10 -13.98 28.65
CA SER A 491 -8.40 -13.32 28.50
C SER A 491 -8.27 -11.90 27.94
N ILE A 492 -7.26 -11.15 28.41
CA ILE A 492 -6.93 -9.83 27.86
C ILE A 492 -6.49 -9.95 26.41
N LEU A 493 -5.60 -10.90 26.08
CA LEU A 493 -5.14 -11.13 24.72
C LEU A 493 -6.30 -11.43 23.76
N ILE A 494 -7.20 -12.35 24.12
CA ILE A 494 -8.41 -12.67 23.35
C ILE A 494 -9.27 -11.41 23.14
N THR A 495 -9.44 -10.59 24.18
CA THR A 495 -10.26 -9.38 24.10
C THR A 495 -9.64 -8.34 23.16
N VAL A 496 -8.31 -8.19 23.18
CA VAL A 496 -7.60 -7.24 22.33
C VAL A 496 -7.52 -7.73 20.88
N THR A 497 -7.46 -9.05 20.65
CA THR A 497 -7.45 -9.64 19.29
C THR A 497 -8.86 -9.86 18.72
N PHE A 498 -9.92 -9.71 19.52
CA PHE A 498 -11.31 -9.88 19.08
C PHE A 498 -11.70 -9.00 17.87
N PRO A 499 -11.30 -7.71 17.79
CA PRO A 499 -11.55 -6.90 16.59
C PRO A 499 -10.92 -7.49 15.32
N TYR A 500 -9.71 -8.06 15.41
CA TYR A 500 -9.05 -8.72 14.28
C TYR A 500 -9.85 -9.92 13.78
N VAL A 501 -10.38 -10.74 14.70
CA VAL A 501 -11.23 -11.90 14.36
C VAL A 501 -12.55 -11.45 13.72
N ILE A 502 -13.16 -10.36 14.19
CA ILE A 502 -14.36 -9.79 13.56
C ILE A 502 -14.06 -9.33 12.14
N PHE A 503 -12.95 -8.61 11.92
CA PHE A 503 -12.59 -8.14 10.58
C PHE A 503 -12.29 -9.30 9.63
N MET A 504 -11.62 -10.34 10.13
CA MET A 504 -11.40 -11.58 9.39
C MET A 504 -12.72 -12.30 9.07
N PHE A 505 -13.65 -12.37 10.03
CA PHE A 505 -14.96 -12.99 9.78
C PHE A 505 -15.76 -12.19 8.74
N MET A 506 -15.75 -10.87 8.85
CA MET A 506 -16.42 -9.98 7.90
C MET A 506 -15.86 -10.10 6.47
N SER A 507 -14.57 -10.40 6.29
CA SER A 507 -13.98 -10.56 4.95
C SER A 507 -14.47 -11.78 4.19
N PHE A 508 -15.02 -12.80 4.88
CA PHE A 508 -15.67 -13.92 4.20
C PHE A 508 -16.98 -13.51 3.52
N PHE A 509 -17.65 -12.47 4.03
CA PHE A 509 -19.00 -12.09 3.62
C PHE A 509 -19.08 -10.76 2.87
N LYS A 510 -18.03 -9.92 2.91
CA LYS A 510 -18.03 -8.61 2.24
C LYS A 510 -16.82 -8.43 1.32
N ARG A 511 -17.09 -8.10 0.06
CA ARG A 511 -16.10 -7.48 -0.84
C ARG A 511 -16.00 -5.99 -0.47
N HIS A 512 -14.97 -5.59 0.30
CA HIS A 512 -14.53 -4.22 0.70
C HIS A 512 -14.95 -3.70 2.09
N PRO A 513 -14.24 -2.69 2.68
CA PRO A 513 -12.97 -1.99 2.26
C PRO A 513 -11.61 -2.60 2.69
N LYS A 514 -10.52 -2.10 2.08
CA LYS A 514 -9.15 -2.67 2.01
C LYS A 514 -8.16 -2.21 3.11
N SER A 515 -8.58 -1.35 4.04
CA SER A 515 -7.74 -0.78 5.12
C SER A 515 -7.86 -1.51 6.46
N TYR A 516 -8.95 -2.25 6.69
CA TYR A 516 -9.17 -2.96 7.95
C TYR A 516 -8.11 -4.02 8.21
N PHE A 517 -7.61 -4.72 7.20
CA PHE A 517 -6.57 -5.74 7.38
C PHE A 517 -5.23 -5.15 7.83
N ARG A 518 -4.84 -3.99 7.29
CA ARG A 518 -3.62 -3.30 7.75
C ARG A 518 -3.76 -2.79 9.17
N ILE A 519 -4.92 -2.21 9.49
CA ILE A 519 -5.25 -1.75 10.84
C ILE A 519 -5.28 -2.95 11.80
N ALA A 520 -5.88 -4.06 11.40
CA ALA A 520 -6.04 -5.25 12.22
C ALA A 520 -4.68 -5.96 12.45
N ASP A 521 -3.81 -6.05 11.45
CA ASP A 521 -2.44 -6.57 11.61
C ASP A 521 -1.63 -5.69 12.58
N ALA A 522 -1.74 -4.36 12.46
CA ALA A 522 -1.13 -3.43 13.40
C ALA A 522 -1.68 -3.57 14.84
N PHE A 523 -2.98 -3.84 15.00
CA PHE A 523 -3.58 -4.16 16.30
C PHE A 523 -3.09 -5.49 16.86
N SER A 524 -2.88 -6.50 16.01
CA SER A 524 -2.28 -7.79 16.39
C SER A 524 -0.85 -7.59 16.93
N ASP A 525 -0.01 -6.84 16.20
CA ASP A 525 1.36 -6.53 16.61
C ASP A 525 1.41 -5.71 17.91
N LEU A 526 0.53 -4.71 18.05
CA LEU A 526 0.39 -3.91 19.26
C LEU A 526 -0.04 -4.77 20.46
N SER A 527 -0.98 -5.71 20.24
CA SER A 527 -1.45 -6.63 21.27
C SER A 527 -0.33 -7.54 21.78
N LEU A 528 0.48 -8.06 20.85
CA LEU A 528 1.62 -8.91 21.14
C LEU A 528 2.67 -8.15 21.96
N PHE A 529 2.95 -6.91 21.56
CA PHE A 529 3.88 -6.02 22.25
C PHE A 529 3.43 -5.70 23.68
N LEU A 530 2.15 -5.39 23.87
CA LEU A 530 1.56 -5.14 25.19
C LEU A 530 1.63 -6.39 26.08
N VAL A 531 1.41 -7.59 25.52
CA VAL A 531 1.57 -8.85 26.26
C VAL A 531 3.02 -9.09 26.66
N ILE A 532 4.00 -8.86 25.78
CA ILE A 532 5.43 -8.99 26.12
C ILE A 532 5.82 -8.05 27.27
N ILE A 533 5.40 -6.78 27.22
CA ILE A 533 5.62 -5.80 28.30
C ILE A 533 5.00 -6.31 29.60
N THR A 534 3.78 -6.81 29.52
CA THR A 534 3.04 -7.29 30.68
C THR A 534 3.71 -8.54 31.28
N LEU A 535 4.19 -9.47 30.45
CA LEU A 535 4.97 -10.65 30.88
C LEU A 535 6.30 -10.26 31.53
N PHE A 536 6.97 -9.24 31.01
CA PHE A 536 8.18 -8.70 31.62
C PHE A 536 7.93 -8.13 33.02
N GLN A 537 6.76 -7.53 33.25
CA GLN A 537 6.37 -7.05 34.57
C GLN A 537 6.07 -8.19 35.56
N PHE A 538 5.53 -9.31 35.09
CA PHE A 538 5.14 -10.44 35.93
C PHE A 538 6.27 -11.45 36.20
N THR A 539 7.37 -11.39 35.46
CA THR A 539 8.56 -12.23 35.68
C THR A 539 9.52 -11.61 36.70
N GLU A 540 9.16 -11.76 37.98
CA GLU A 540 9.94 -11.30 39.15
C GLU A 540 11.47 -11.57 39.09
N PRO A 541 11.97 -12.76 38.70
CA PRO A 541 13.41 -13.04 38.68
C PRO A 541 14.17 -12.28 37.58
N LEU A 542 13.54 -12.09 36.42
CA LEU A 542 14.14 -11.40 35.29
C LEU A 542 14.18 -9.89 35.54
N LYS A 543 13.06 -9.35 36.05
CA LYS A 543 12.93 -7.96 36.49
C LYS A 543 13.96 -7.58 37.55
N THR A 544 14.13 -8.42 38.58
CA THR A 544 15.13 -8.18 39.64
C THR A 544 16.57 -8.29 39.13
N SER A 545 16.88 -9.24 38.24
CA SER A 545 18.23 -9.39 37.66
C SER A 545 18.61 -8.24 36.71
N VAL A 546 17.65 -7.77 35.89
CA VAL A 546 17.84 -6.60 35.01
C VAL A 546 17.94 -5.31 35.81
N MET A 547 17.06 -5.09 36.81
CA MET A 547 17.16 -3.92 37.69
C MET A 547 18.47 -3.91 38.49
N LYS A 548 19.00 -5.06 38.91
CA LYS A 548 20.33 -5.15 39.53
C LYS A 548 21.45 -4.70 38.58
N ARG A 549 21.41 -5.09 37.30
CA ARG A 549 22.42 -4.68 36.30
C ARG A 549 22.31 -3.21 35.91
N VAL A 550 21.09 -2.69 35.81
CA VAL A 550 20.83 -1.27 35.50
C VAL A 550 21.29 -0.39 36.67
N ASN A 551 20.90 -0.72 37.90
CA ASN A 551 21.34 0.02 39.09
C ASN A 551 22.84 -0.17 39.37
N GLY A 552 23.41 -1.34 39.06
CA GLY A 552 24.85 -1.58 39.14
C GLY A 552 25.69 -0.76 38.15
N ARG A 553 25.13 -0.40 36.98
CA ARG A 553 25.77 0.53 36.03
C ARG A 553 25.62 1.99 36.42
N VAL A 554 24.52 2.37 37.05
CA VAL A 554 24.33 3.75 37.56
C VAL A 554 25.34 4.06 38.67
N ASN A 555 25.64 3.09 39.54
CA ASN A 555 26.62 3.29 40.62
C ASN A 555 28.09 3.29 40.16
N MET A 556 28.43 2.82 38.95
CA MET A 556 29.79 2.89 38.38
C MET A 556 30.07 4.18 37.61
N VAL A 557 29.05 5.03 37.37
CA VAL A 557 29.21 6.31 36.65
C VAL A 557 29.23 7.50 37.63
N THR A 558 29.00 7.25 38.93
CA THR A 558 29.04 8.25 40.01
C THR A 558 30.10 7.97 41.08
N THR A 559 31.12 7.19 40.73
CA THR A 559 32.38 7.06 41.48
C THR A 559 33.51 7.18 40.47
#